data_AF-A0A9D2EX13-F1
#
_entry.id   AF-A0A9D2EX13-F1
#
_cell.length_a   1.000
_cell.length_b   1.000
_cell.length_c   1.000
_cell.angle_alpha   90.00
_cell.angle_beta   90.00
_cell.angle_gamma   90.00
#
_symmetry.space_group_name_H-M   'P 1'
#
loop_
_entity.id
_entity.type
_entity.pdbx_description
1 polymer ?
#
loop_
_entity_poly.entity_id
_entity_poly.type
_entity_poly.pdbx_seq_one_letter_code
_entity_poly.pdbx_strand_id
1 'polypeptide(L)'
;MGKNKVNDDGRTLFQAVGEGPVEARKVFRLTEPVISAAARIHQDGRYYGNIGPGSVVIYDRVWLCHRLPAQKTGSGEWKKGKREAAAIPPAVLLYRDRPRDGSETFCVPVEEYLGGEMTGPWSDVYSICAVMYSLLTGRRPADAKARMRGELLEPPSRLGVSIGANRERVIMKGLEILQKDRWQNGRELYQALFEEVNDRVSDAVPAEKPEKAKKNRNVLTRQKGTGRMLGTAIWCSEILTVSFLDTLAEKPQRYWDVSDRKDGSVLAWVQEREGGYDFYIAGEGGVVGNPDSSGLFKDCYRMRSVNFGGCFDTSQVTDMCGMFDCCSCLEELDVSSFDTAAVTNMISMFSGCVSLTSLDLSSFDTAAVTTMTNMFSGCLRLSRLDAEGFSMKQVKYTSGMFAGCNNLTGAAVKGISLDKIKKGY
;
A
#
# COMPACT_ATOMS: atom_id res chain seq x y z
N MET A 1 15.61 22.33 -50.07
CA MET A 1 15.51 21.23 -49.09
C MET A 1 16.15 21.67 -47.80
N GLY A 2 15.38 22.33 -46.92
CA GLY A 2 15.90 22.96 -45.71
C GLY A 2 16.28 21.92 -44.66
N LYS A 3 17.54 21.98 -44.20
CA LYS A 3 17.97 21.34 -42.96
C LYS A 3 17.15 21.97 -41.84
N ASN A 4 16.28 21.20 -41.19
CA ASN A 4 15.71 21.59 -39.90
C ASN A 4 16.87 21.67 -38.90
N LYS A 5 17.44 22.87 -38.72
CA LYS A 5 18.26 23.20 -37.57
C LYS A 5 17.34 23.09 -36.36
N VAL A 6 17.64 22.12 -35.49
CA VAL A 6 17.12 22.11 -34.13
C VAL A 6 17.85 23.24 -33.40
N ASN A 7 17.13 24.19 -32.81
CA ASN A 7 17.75 25.17 -31.93
C ASN A 7 18.28 24.42 -30.69
N ASP A 8 19.56 24.61 -30.37
CA ASP A 8 20.31 23.99 -29.26
C ASP A 8 19.93 24.56 -27.86
N ASP A 9 18.74 25.15 -27.70
CA ASP A 9 18.37 25.89 -26.48
C ASP A 9 17.80 24.99 -25.35
N GLY A 10 17.91 23.67 -25.48
CA GLY A 10 17.38 22.71 -24.49
C GLY A 10 18.26 22.65 -23.24
N ARG A 11 17.66 22.81 -22.06
CA ARG A 11 18.34 22.63 -20.77
C ARG A 11 17.87 21.34 -20.10
N THR A 12 18.77 20.57 -19.50
CA THR A 12 18.35 19.45 -18.64
C THR A 12 17.54 19.97 -17.45
N LEU A 13 16.73 19.11 -16.82
CA LEU A 13 15.90 19.49 -15.68
C LEU A 13 16.73 20.14 -14.56
N PHE A 14 17.93 19.62 -14.26
CA PHE A 14 18.84 20.26 -13.29
C PHE A 14 19.41 21.59 -13.77
N GLN A 15 19.79 21.71 -15.05
CA GLN A 15 20.24 22.99 -15.62
C GLN A 15 19.14 24.07 -15.60
N ALA A 16 17.87 23.66 -15.67
CA ALA A 16 16.73 24.56 -15.65
C ALA A 16 16.30 25.00 -14.23
N VAL A 17 16.62 24.20 -13.20
CA VAL A 17 16.18 24.48 -11.82
C VAL A 17 17.28 25.02 -10.90
N GLY A 18 18.56 24.79 -11.18
CA GLY A 18 19.68 25.20 -10.31
C GLY A 18 19.93 24.24 -9.14
N GLU A 19 20.82 24.63 -8.21
CA GLU A 19 21.10 23.86 -6.99
C GLU A 19 20.08 24.15 -5.88
N GLY A 20 19.71 23.13 -5.12
CA GLY A 20 18.83 23.24 -3.95
C GLY A 20 17.35 22.90 -4.21
N PRO A 21 16.50 23.02 -3.18
CA PRO A 21 15.07 22.72 -3.27
C PRO A 21 14.33 23.64 -4.25
N VAL A 22 13.42 23.07 -5.02
CA VAL A 22 12.59 23.74 -6.02
C VAL A 22 11.18 23.88 -5.47
N GLU A 23 10.57 25.05 -5.68
CA GLU A 23 9.20 25.32 -5.26
C GLU A 23 8.23 24.23 -5.78
N ALA A 24 7.40 23.69 -4.87
CA ALA A 24 6.46 22.62 -5.14
C ALA A 24 5.66 22.81 -6.44
N ARG A 25 5.04 23.98 -6.63
CA ARG A 25 4.25 24.31 -7.84
C ARG A 25 5.08 24.21 -9.12
N LYS A 26 6.36 24.58 -9.07
CA LYS A 26 7.29 24.46 -10.19
C LYS A 26 7.65 23.00 -10.43
N VAL A 27 7.89 22.19 -9.40
CA VAL A 27 8.15 20.75 -9.55
C VAL A 27 6.99 20.05 -10.27
N PHE A 28 5.76 20.17 -9.77
CA PHE A 28 4.60 19.48 -10.36
C PHE A 28 4.39 19.86 -11.83
N ARG A 29 4.54 21.15 -12.17
CA ARG A 29 4.44 21.65 -13.55
C ARG A 29 5.55 21.11 -14.46
N LEU A 30 6.77 20.91 -13.94
CA LEU A 30 7.89 20.36 -14.71
C LEU A 30 7.80 18.84 -14.90
N THR A 31 7.23 18.13 -13.94
CA THR A 31 7.15 16.66 -13.97
C THR A 31 5.85 16.12 -14.54
N GLU A 32 4.78 16.92 -14.62
CA GLU A 32 3.52 16.49 -15.25
C GLU A 32 3.71 15.97 -16.69
N PRO A 33 4.43 16.67 -17.59
CA PRO A 33 4.63 16.18 -18.97
C PRO A 33 5.49 14.91 -19.02
N VAL A 34 6.44 14.75 -18.09
CA VAL A 34 7.25 13.52 -17.93
C VAL A 34 6.33 12.33 -17.64
N ILE A 35 5.44 12.48 -16.65
CA ILE A 35 4.53 11.44 -16.18
C ILE A 35 3.53 11.07 -17.28
N SER A 36 3.00 12.07 -17.99
CA SER A 36 2.10 11.86 -19.13
C SER A 36 2.78 11.11 -20.28
N ALA A 37 4.04 11.45 -20.60
CA ALA A 37 4.82 10.73 -21.61
C ALA A 37 5.07 9.26 -21.21
N ALA A 38 5.44 9.02 -19.95
CA ALA A 38 5.59 7.67 -19.42
C ALA A 38 4.29 6.88 -19.51
N ALA A 39 3.16 7.46 -19.09
CA ALA A 39 1.83 6.84 -19.16
C ALA A 39 1.48 6.36 -20.58
N ARG A 40 1.77 7.17 -21.60
CA ARG A 40 1.50 6.82 -23.01
C ARG A 40 2.37 5.66 -23.50
N ILE A 41 3.65 5.62 -23.14
CA ILE A 41 4.55 4.53 -23.53
C ILE A 41 4.19 3.22 -22.83
N HIS A 42 3.76 3.29 -21.57
CA HIS A 42 3.34 2.12 -20.80
C HIS A 42 2.10 1.40 -21.40
N GLN A 43 1.18 2.14 -22.03
CA GLN A 43 0.01 1.55 -22.70
C GLN A 43 0.41 0.63 -23.87
N ASP A 44 1.57 0.85 -24.47
CA ASP A 44 2.09 0.02 -25.56
C ASP A 44 2.92 -1.18 -25.06
N GLY A 45 2.89 -1.48 -23.75
CA GLY A 45 3.70 -2.54 -23.14
C GLY A 45 5.21 -2.27 -23.16
N ARG A 46 5.59 -0.98 -23.22
CA ARG A 46 6.97 -0.50 -23.27
C ARG A 46 7.26 0.41 -22.08
N TYR A 47 8.53 0.59 -21.72
CA TYR A 47 8.97 1.54 -20.68
C TYR A 47 10.39 2.06 -20.97
N TYR A 48 10.81 3.13 -20.30
CA TYR A 48 12.10 3.80 -20.49
C TYR A 48 13.24 3.08 -19.75
N GLY A 49 13.00 2.66 -18.52
CA GLY A 49 13.88 1.82 -17.70
C GLY A 49 15.14 2.50 -17.17
N ASN A 50 15.17 3.84 -17.09
CA ASN A 50 16.12 4.66 -16.31
C ASN A 50 15.84 6.18 -16.52
N ILE A 51 14.88 6.74 -15.78
CA ILE A 51 14.50 8.18 -15.89
C ILE A 51 15.26 9.02 -14.86
N GLY A 52 16.36 9.66 -15.26
CA GLY A 52 17.13 10.58 -14.41
C GLY A 52 16.87 12.06 -14.72
N PRO A 53 17.27 13.00 -13.84
CA PRO A 53 17.18 14.44 -14.11
C PRO A 53 17.97 14.91 -15.35
N GLY A 54 19.10 14.27 -15.66
CA GLY A 54 19.86 14.52 -16.89
C GLY A 54 19.17 13.98 -18.16
N SER A 55 18.20 13.10 -17.97
CA SER A 55 17.42 12.48 -19.03
C SER A 55 16.19 13.29 -19.44
N VAL A 56 15.80 14.31 -18.66
CA VAL A 56 14.67 15.20 -18.92
C VAL A 56 15.20 16.51 -19.50
N VAL A 57 14.89 16.82 -20.76
CA VAL A 57 15.30 18.07 -21.42
C VAL A 57 14.10 19.00 -21.64
N ILE A 58 14.21 20.22 -21.13
CA ILE A 58 13.21 21.28 -21.18
C ILE A 58 13.52 22.24 -22.31
N TYR A 59 12.50 22.54 -23.13
CA TYR A 59 12.56 23.49 -24.23
C TYR A 59 11.51 24.58 -24.06
N ASP A 60 11.89 25.84 -24.22
CA ASP A 60 10.99 26.98 -24.05
C ASP A 60 9.89 27.04 -25.15
N ARG A 61 10.12 26.48 -26.35
CA ARG A 61 9.13 26.23 -27.42
C ARG A 61 9.62 25.18 -28.42
N VAL A 62 8.88 24.11 -28.73
CA VAL A 62 9.16 23.33 -29.96
C VAL A 62 7.97 22.54 -30.53
N TRP A 63 7.85 22.55 -31.86
CA TRP A 63 7.29 21.47 -32.69
C TRP A 63 8.37 20.40 -32.91
N LEU A 64 8.19 19.14 -32.51
CA LEU A 64 9.19 18.09 -32.73
C LEU A 64 8.62 16.80 -33.31
N CYS A 65 9.04 16.48 -34.54
CA CYS A 65 9.14 15.11 -35.02
C CYS A 65 10.51 14.58 -34.56
N HIS A 66 10.54 13.78 -33.50
CA HIS A 66 11.76 13.20 -32.95
C HIS A 66 11.68 11.67 -32.86
N ARG A 67 12.85 11.01 -32.92
CA ARG A 67 12.96 9.56 -32.73
C ARG A 67 13.02 9.32 -31.23
N LEU A 68 12.05 8.58 -30.69
CA LEU A 68 12.03 8.19 -29.28
C LEU A 68 13.33 7.44 -28.90
N PRO A 69 13.77 7.49 -27.62
CA PRO A 69 14.86 6.63 -27.16
C PRO A 69 14.50 5.15 -27.32
N ALA A 70 15.50 4.27 -27.26
CA ALA A 70 15.27 2.84 -27.23
C ALA A 70 14.45 2.47 -25.99
N GLN A 71 13.40 1.67 -26.16
CA GLN A 71 12.45 1.29 -25.11
C GLN A 71 12.55 -0.20 -24.83
N LYS A 72 12.32 -0.60 -23.57
CA LYS A 72 12.33 -2.00 -23.16
C LYS A 72 10.90 -2.55 -23.26
N THR A 73 10.74 -3.75 -23.79
CA THR A 73 9.46 -4.47 -23.85
C THR A 73 9.19 -5.18 -22.52
N GLY A 74 7.94 -5.60 -22.30
CA GLY A 74 7.59 -6.49 -21.18
C GLY A 74 8.38 -7.80 -21.14
N SER A 75 8.95 -8.26 -22.26
CA SER A 75 9.84 -9.42 -22.35
C SER A 75 11.32 -9.12 -22.04
N GLY A 76 11.66 -7.86 -21.72
CA GLY A 76 13.02 -7.45 -21.41
C GLY A 76 13.89 -7.06 -22.62
N GLU A 77 13.38 -7.19 -23.85
CA GLU A 77 14.11 -6.84 -25.08
C GLU A 77 14.11 -5.33 -25.36
N TRP A 78 15.19 -4.83 -25.97
CA TRP A 78 15.30 -3.44 -26.38
C TRP A 78 14.81 -3.24 -27.82
N LYS A 79 13.84 -2.35 -28.02
CA LYS A 79 13.36 -1.93 -29.34
C LYS A 79 13.84 -0.51 -29.68
N LYS A 80 14.34 -0.33 -30.91
CA LYS A 80 14.66 1.00 -31.44
C LYS A 80 13.41 1.88 -31.42
N GLY A 81 13.52 3.09 -30.87
CA GLY A 81 12.40 4.02 -30.82
C GLY A 81 11.92 4.41 -32.21
N LYS A 82 10.59 4.44 -32.38
CA LYS A 82 9.94 4.88 -33.62
C LYS A 82 10.02 6.41 -33.74
N ARG A 83 9.97 6.93 -34.97
CA ARG A 83 9.71 8.35 -35.22
C ARG A 83 8.22 8.56 -35.04
N GLU A 84 7.81 9.36 -34.07
CA GLU A 84 6.43 9.80 -33.93
C GLU A 84 6.34 11.30 -34.21
N ALA A 85 5.35 11.68 -35.00
CA ALA A 85 4.83 13.03 -35.03
C ALA A 85 3.70 13.08 -33.99
N ALA A 86 4.05 13.32 -32.73
CA ALA A 86 3.08 13.55 -31.67
C ALA A 86 3.25 14.99 -31.18
N ALA A 87 2.13 15.71 -31.02
CA ALA A 87 2.10 16.97 -30.31
C ALA A 87 2.36 16.68 -28.83
N ILE A 88 3.64 16.59 -28.45
CA ILE A 88 4.05 16.68 -27.05
C ILE A 88 3.95 18.19 -26.72
N PRO A 89 3.04 18.64 -25.84
CA PRO A 89 3.02 20.04 -25.42
C PRO A 89 4.40 20.42 -24.85
N PRO A 90 4.77 21.71 -24.86
CA PRO A 90 6.16 22.12 -24.74
C PRO A 90 6.85 21.54 -23.49
N ALA A 91 8.07 21.10 -23.72
CA ALA A 91 9.20 21.11 -22.78
C ALA A 91 9.63 19.83 -22.07
N VAL A 92 9.35 18.61 -22.57
CA VAL A 92 10.07 17.43 -22.05
C VAL A 92 10.40 16.42 -23.15
N LEU A 93 11.69 16.31 -23.50
CA LEU A 93 12.24 15.11 -24.13
C LEU A 93 12.85 14.20 -23.06
N LEU A 94 12.45 12.94 -23.04
CA LEU A 94 13.05 11.90 -22.21
C LEU A 94 14.14 11.17 -23.01
N TYR A 95 15.37 11.20 -22.50
CA TYR A 95 16.52 10.44 -22.98
C TYR A 95 16.80 9.27 -22.05
N ARG A 96 17.78 8.44 -22.40
CA ARG A 96 18.35 7.46 -21.48
C ARG A 96 19.53 8.09 -20.76
N ASP A 97 19.54 8.01 -19.43
CA ASP A 97 20.77 8.24 -18.68
C ASP A 97 21.68 7.01 -18.85
N ARG A 98 22.72 7.13 -19.67
CA ARG A 98 23.90 6.25 -19.62
C ARG A 98 25.10 7.15 -19.46
N PRO A 99 25.66 7.29 -18.26
CA PRO A 99 27.04 7.72 -18.16
C PRO A 99 27.91 6.77 -18.98
N ARG A 100 28.64 7.30 -19.97
CA ARG A 100 29.56 6.52 -20.81
C ARG A 100 30.80 6.05 -20.04
N ASP A 101 31.00 6.58 -18.85
CA ASP A 101 32.18 6.38 -17.99
C ASP A 101 31.90 5.47 -16.78
N GLY A 102 30.67 4.96 -16.61
CA GLY A 102 30.32 4.11 -15.48
C GLY A 102 30.03 4.85 -14.17
N SER A 103 29.84 6.18 -14.20
CA SER A 103 29.33 6.92 -13.03
C SER A 103 27.90 6.52 -12.64
N GLU A 104 27.50 6.77 -11.39
CA GLU A 104 26.24 6.28 -10.81
C GLU A 104 24.99 6.80 -11.55
N THR A 105 24.13 5.87 -11.97
CA THR A 105 22.78 6.14 -12.43
C THR A 105 21.93 6.74 -11.30
N PHE A 106 21.08 7.72 -11.63
CA PHE A 106 20.27 8.45 -10.64
C PHE A 106 19.16 7.55 -10.06
N CYS A 107 19.30 7.19 -8.78
CA CYS A 107 18.36 6.40 -7.97
C CYS A 107 17.77 5.18 -8.68
N VAL A 108 18.52 4.09 -8.67
CA VAL A 108 18.18 2.83 -9.33
C VAL A 108 17.15 2.04 -8.49
N PRO A 109 16.03 1.58 -9.07
CA PRO A 109 15.07 0.74 -8.38
C PRO A 109 15.65 -0.67 -8.12
N VAL A 110 15.19 -1.35 -7.07
CA VAL A 110 15.82 -2.60 -6.59
C VAL A 110 15.90 -3.69 -7.66
N GLU A 111 14.87 -3.80 -8.50
CA GLU A 111 14.74 -4.84 -9.51
C GLU A 111 15.81 -4.75 -10.62
N GLU A 112 16.43 -3.59 -10.84
CA GLU A 112 17.57 -3.47 -11.75
C GLU A 112 18.83 -4.14 -11.21
N TYR A 113 18.97 -4.24 -9.88
CA TYR A 113 20.06 -4.98 -9.26
C TYR A 113 19.83 -6.49 -9.21
N LEU A 114 18.58 -6.94 -9.35
CA LEU A 114 18.18 -8.35 -9.29
C LEU A 114 18.15 -9.04 -10.67
N GLY A 115 18.93 -8.53 -11.64
CA GLY A 115 19.06 -9.13 -12.98
C GLY A 115 18.11 -8.55 -14.03
N GLY A 116 17.28 -7.56 -13.70
CA GLY A 116 16.53 -6.76 -14.68
C GLY A 116 15.41 -7.50 -15.42
N GLU A 117 15.13 -8.77 -15.09
CA GLU A 117 13.97 -9.52 -15.60
C GLU A 117 12.65 -9.05 -14.96
N MET A 118 12.75 -8.41 -13.79
CA MET A 118 11.60 -7.87 -13.04
C MET A 118 11.36 -6.38 -13.29
N THR A 119 12.08 -5.74 -14.21
CA THR A 119 11.85 -4.32 -14.53
C THR A 119 10.60 -4.13 -15.38
N GLY A 120 9.89 -3.03 -15.16
CA GLY A 120 8.66 -2.71 -15.89
C GLY A 120 8.26 -1.24 -15.72
N PRO A 121 7.02 -0.88 -16.07
CA PRO A 121 6.50 0.48 -15.90
C PRO A 121 6.62 1.04 -14.48
N TRP A 122 6.57 0.18 -13.45
CA TRP A 122 6.82 0.54 -12.04
C TRP A 122 8.26 0.98 -11.76
N SER A 123 9.23 0.60 -12.60
CA SER A 123 10.62 1.06 -12.52
C SER A 123 10.71 2.52 -12.95
N ASP A 124 9.99 2.92 -14.01
CA ASP A 124 9.89 4.32 -14.44
C ASP A 124 9.18 5.18 -13.39
N VAL A 125 8.12 4.66 -12.76
CA VAL A 125 7.43 5.32 -11.65
C VAL A 125 8.40 5.64 -10.51
N TYR A 126 9.24 4.68 -10.10
CA TYR A 126 10.23 4.88 -9.05
C TYR A 126 11.20 6.01 -9.40
N SER A 127 11.77 5.95 -10.60
CA SER A 127 12.72 6.96 -11.07
C SER A 127 12.08 8.35 -11.12
N ILE A 128 10.86 8.48 -11.65
CA ILE A 128 10.15 9.76 -11.70
C ILE A 128 9.89 10.32 -10.29
N CYS A 129 9.43 9.49 -9.36
CA CYS A 129 9.19 9.92 -7.99
C CYS A 129 10.50 10.28 -7.25
N ALA A 130 11.62 9.63 -7.58
CA ALA A 130 12.94 10.00 -7.07
C ALA A 130 13.40 11.38 -7.58
N VAL A 131 13.13 11.68 -8.85
CA VAL A 131 13.37 13.01 -9.41
C VAL A 131 12.52 14.05 -8.70
N MET A 132 11.22 13.81 -8.54
CA MET A 132 10.31 14.72 -7.82
C MET A 132 10.77 14.96 -6.39
N TYR A 133 11.10 13.90 -5.65
CA TYR A 133 11.61 13.99 -4.28
C TYR A 133 12.89 14.83 -4.21
N SER A 134 13.84 14.59 -5.11
CA SER A 134 15.10 15.33 -5.13
C SER A 134 14.93 16.80 -5.46
N LEU A 135 14.01 17.14 -6.38
CA LEU A 135 13.70 18.53 -6.67
C LEU A 135 13.01 19.20 -5.47
N LEU A 136 12.09 18.50 -4.82
CA LEU A 136 11.33 19.06 -3.70
C LEU A 136 12.17 19.29 -2.45
N THR A 137 13.07 18.36 -2.15
CA THR A 137 13.83 18.36 -0.89
C THR A 137 15.24 18.90 -1.03
N GLY A 138 15.74 19.03 -2.25
CA GLY A 138 17.15 19.28 -2.53
C GLY A 138 18.07 18.10 -2.16
N ARG A 139 17.51 16.95 -1.77
CA ARG A 139 18.25 15.76 -1.35
C ARG A 139 17.92 14.58 -2.25
N ARG A 140 18.95 13.84 -2.67
CA ARG A 140 18.76 12.58 -3.38
C ARG A 140 18.18 11.54 -2.40
N PRO A 141 17.12 10.80 -2.75
CA PRO A 141 16.64 9.73 -1.88
C PRO A 141 17.70 8.62 -1.81
N ALA A 142 17.85 8.01 -0.63
CA ALA A 142 18.73 6.86 -0.44
C ALA A 142 18.45 5.79 -1.51
N ASP A 143 19.50 5.18 -2.05
CA ASP A 143 19.33 4.17 -3.08
C ASP A 143 18.57 2.94 -2.55
N ALA A 144 17.99 2.16 -3.46
CA ALA A 144 17.15 1.03 -3.06
C ALA A 144 17.92 -0.02 -2.25
N LYS A 145 19.24 -0.20 -2.47
CA LYS A 145 20.06 -1.16 -1.71
C LYS A 145 20.29 -0.69 -0.29
N ALA A 146 20.55 0.59 -0.09
CA ALA A 146 20.74 1.19 1.22
C ALA A 146 19.45 1.12 2.03
N ARG A 147 18.32 1.40 1.38
CA ARG A 147 16.98 1.27 1.98
C ARG A 147 16.63 -0.18 2.34
N MET A 148 17.03 -1.17 1.55
CA MET A 148 16.91 -2.59 1.93
C MET A 148 17.73 -2.96 3.16
N ARG A 149 18.84 -2.25 3.42
CA ARG A 149 19.66 -2.43 4.62
C ARG A 149 19.12 -1.66 5.83
N GLY A 150 17.96 -1.02 5.71
CA GLY A 150 17.28 -0.32 6.81
C GLY A 150 17.46 1.20 6.80
N GLU A 151 18.07 1.79 5.77
CA GLU A 151 18.13 3.25 5.67
C GLU A 151 16.73 3.83 5.41
N LEU A 152 16.28 4.71 6.30
CA LEU A 152 14.94 5.29 6.25
C LEU A 152 14.88 6.40 5.17
N LEU A 153 13.84 6.37 4.35
CA LEU A 153 13.49 7.49 3.48
C LEU A 153 12.60 8.48 4.25
N GLU A 154 13.14 9.64 4.61
CA GLU A 154 12.36 10.70 5.26
C GLU A 154 11.34 11.31 4.28
N PRO A 155 10.10 11.57 4.69
CA PRO A 155 9.14 12.27 3.83
C PRO A 155 9.50 13.76 3.67
N PRO A 156 9.18 14.41 2.53
CA PRO A 156 9.46 15.83 2.28
C PRO A 156 9.00 16.79 3.39
N SER A 157 7.88 16.52 4.05
CA SER A 157 7.33 17.30 5.16
C SER A 157 8.25 17.35 6.37
N ARG A 158 8.93 16.24 6.69
CA ARG A 158 9.95 16.21 7.76
C ARG A 158 11.23 16.97 7.40
N LEU A 159 11.41 17.27 6.11
CA LEU A 159 12.49 18.11 5.59
C LEU A 159 12.06 19.58 5.40
N GLY A 160 10.88 19.96 5.89
CA GLY A 160 10.36 21.33 5.80
C GLY A 160 9.71 21.68 4.46
N VAL A 161 9.43 20.69 3.60
CA VAL A 161 8.80 20.92 2.29
C VAL A 161 7.27 20.81 2.40
N SER A 162 6.55 21.86 2.00
CA SER A 162 5.08 21.87 1.98
C SER A 162 4.53 21.63 0.57
N ILE A 163 4.05 20.41 0.32
CA ILE A 163 3.48 19.96 -0.98
C ILE A 163 2.04 19.46 -0.88
N GLY A 164 1.47 19.43 0.34
CA GLY A 164 0.18 18.84 0.65
C GLY A 164 0.27 17.33 0.85
N ALA A 165 -0.40 16.84 1.91
CA ALA A 165 -0.29 15.45 2.36
C ALA A 165 -0.64 14.41 1.27
N ASN A 166 -1.59 14.71 0.39
CA ASN A 166 -1.93 13.81 -0.72
C ASN A 166 -0.76 13.64 -1.70
N ARG A 167 -0.17 14.75 -2.15
CA ARG A 167 0.93 14.72 -3.13
C ARG A 167 2.19 14.11 -2.54
N GLU A 168 2.48 14.40 -1.27
CA GLU A 168 3.55 13.72 -0.52
C GLU A 168 3.36 12.20 -0.51
N ARG A 169 2.18 11.73 -0.10
CA ARG A 169 1.84 10.31 -0.10
C ARG A 169 2.05 9.66 -1.47
N VAL A 170 1.61 10.31 -2.53
CA VAL A 170 1.68 9.75 -3.89
C VAL A 170 3.14 9.61 -4.34
N ILE A 171 3.99 10.59 -4.04
CA ILE A 171 5.43 10.55 -4.31
C ILE A 171 6.11 9.45 -3.48
N MET A 172 5.80 9.37 -2.19
CA MET A 172 6.39 8.37 -1.29
C MET A 172 6.00 6.94 -1.68
N LYS A 173 4.74 6.69 -2.07
CA LYS A 173 4.30 5.40 -2.61
C LYS A 173 5.04 5.03 -3.90
N GLY A 174 5.30 6.00 -4.78
CA GLY A 174 6.10 5.76 -5.98
C GLY A 174 7.54 5.35 -5.66
N LEU A 175 8.05 5.70 -4.47
CA LEU A 175 9.38 5.36 -3.98
C LEU A 175 9.43 4.06 -3.17
N GLU A 176 8.39 3.23 -3.12
CA GLU A 176 8.45 1.96 -2.37
C GLU A 176 9.54 1.02 -2.90
N ILE A 177 10.17 0.24 -2.01
CA ILE A 177 11.28 -0.65 -2.40
C ILE A 177 10.75 -1.74 -3.34
N LEU A 178 9.66 -2.41 -2.97
CA LEU A 178 9.09 -3.51 -3.75
C LEU A 178 8.17 -2.97 -4.86
N GLN A 179 8.35 -3.47 -6.08
CA GLN A 179 7.57 -3.03 -7.24
C GLN A 179 6.05 -3.13 -7.08
N LYS A 180 5.56 -4.15 -6.35
CA LYS A 180 4.13 -4.42 -6.13
C LYS A 180 3.45 -3.33 -5.29
N ASP A 181 4.23 -2.58 -4.51
CA ASP A 181 3.73 -1.58 -3.58
C ASP A 181 3.74 -0.15 -4.20
N ARG A 182 4.34 0.00 -5.39
CA ARG A 182 4.35 1.24 -6.17
C ARG A 182 3.08 1.40 -7.02
N TRP A 183 2.93 2.58 -7.62
CA TRP A 183 2.02 2.72 -8.77
C TRP A 183 2.51 1.84 -9.91
N GLN A 184 1.62 1.05 -10.50
CA GLN A 184 2.02 0.01 -11.44
C GLN A 184 2.36 0.55 -12.82
N ASN A 185 1.97 1.79 -13.12
CA ASN A 185 2.28 2.47 -14.37
C ASN A 185 2.14 3.99 -14.22
N GLY A 186 2.67 4.71 -15.21
CA GLY A 186 2.60 6.17 -15.28
C GLY A 186 1.18 6.74 -15.33
N ARG A 187 0.17 5.98 -15.78
CA ARG A 187 -1.23 6.46 -15.77
C ARG A 187 -1.74 6.54 -14.34
N GLU A 188 -1.58 5.48 -13.56
CA GLU A 188 -1.96 5.48 -12.14
C GLU A 188 -1.26 6.61 -11.36
N LEU A 189 0.03 6.82 -11.61
CA LEU A 189 0.78 7.93 -11.01
C LEU A 189 0.21 9.31 -11.43
N TYR A 190 -0.13 9.48 -12.71
CA TYR A 190 -0.74 10.73 -13.22
C TYR A 190 -2.06 11.04 -12.51
N GLN A 191 -2.95 10.05 -12.46
CA GLN A 191 -4.27 10.21 -11.83
C GLN A 191 -4.13 10.57 -10.35
N ALA A 192 -3.21 9.91 -9.64
CA ALA A 192 -2.98 10.15 -8.24
C ALA A 192 -2.42 11.55 -7.92
N LEU A 193 -1.63 12.14 -8.84
CA LEU A 193 -1.00 13.46 -8.65
C LEU A 193 -1.82 14.65 -9.17
N PHE A 194 -2.56 14.46 -10.27
CA PHE A 194 -3.10 15.55 -11.06
C PHE A 194 -4.62 15.48 -11.31
N GLU A 195 -5.27 14.32 -11.18
CA GLU A 195 -6.72 14.25 -11.27
C GLU A 195 -7.35 14.57 -9.90
N GLU A 196 -8.28 15.52 -9.86
CA GLU A 196 -9.03 15.85 -8.65
C GLU A 196 -9.90 14.65 -8.24
N VAL A 197 -9.60 14.02 -7.10
CA VAL A 197 -10.62 13.29 -6.36
C VAL A 197 -11.59 14.37 -5.88
N ASN A 198 -12.80 14.36 -6.43
CA ASN A 198 -13.86 15.33 -6.16
C ASN A 198 -14.33 15.14 -4.70
N ASP A 199 -13.57 15.67 -3.74
CA ASP A 199 -13.97 15.86 -2.35
C ASP A 199 -15.02 16.99 -2.31
N ARG A 200 -16.26 16.68 -2.70
CA ARG A 200 -17.39 17.55 -2.38
C ARG A 200 -17.90 17.18 -0.99
N VAL A 201 -17.59 18.07 -0.05
CA VAL A 201 -18.44 18.40 1.09
C VAL A 201 -19.85 18.64 0.55
N SER A 202 -20.83 17.82 0.94
CA SER A 202 -22.24 18.13 0.73
C SER A 202 -22.85 18.55 2.06
N ASP A 203 -23.20 19.82 2.13
CA ASP A 203 -24.05 20.42 3.15
C ASP A 203 -25.40 19.68 3.28
N ALA A 204 -25.85 19.54 4.52
CA ALA A 204 -27.21 19.25 5.02
C ALA A 204 -28.12 18.31 4.20
N VAL A 205 -28.48 17.16 4.81
CA VAL A 205 -29.65 16.35 4.41
C VAL A 205 -30.75 16.46 5.48
N PRO A 206 -32.04 16.61 5.12
CA PRO A 206 -33.13 16.84 6.06
C PRO A 206 -33.45 15.60 6.89
N ALA A 207 -34.00 15.82 8.08
CA ALA A 207 -34.49 14.77 8.97
C ALA A 207 -35.56 13.91 8.30
N GLU A 208 -35.28 12.61 8.13
CA GLU A 208 -36.29 11.59 7.84
C GLU A 208 -36.77 10.91 9.13
N LYS A 209 -38.08 10.60 9.14
CA LYS A 209 -38.86 10.04 10.26
C LYS A 209 -38.41 8.61 10.63
N PRO A 210 -38.64 8.17 11.89
CA PRO A 210 -38.07 6.93 12.40
C PRO A 210 -38.77 5.71 11.79
N GLU A 211 -38.04 4.95 10.99
CA GLU A 211 -38.48 3.66 10.49
C GLU A 211 -37.90 2.52 11.36
N LYS A 212 -38.77 1.57 11.71
CA LYS A 212 -38.60 0.57 12.77
C LYS A 212 -37.30 -0.26 12.63
N ALA A 213 -36.62 -0.44 13.77
CA ALA A 213 -35.37 -1.17 13.94
C ALA A 213 -35.44 -2.61 13.37
N LYS A 214 -34.70 -2.85 12.28
CA LYS A 214 -34.28 -4.21 11.87
C LYS A 214 -32.90 -4.48 12.45
N LYS A 215 -32.77 -5.57 13.21
CA LYS A 215 -31.48 -6.16 13.62
C LYS A 215 -30.57 -6.26 12.39
N ASN A 216 -29.30 -5.88 12.56
CA ASN A 216 -28.20 -5.91 11.57
C ASN A 216 -28.15 -4.73 10.58
N ARG A 217 -27.99 -3.50 11.09
CA ARG A 217 -27.59 -2.34 10.26
C ARG A 217 -26.11 -1.96 10.40
N ASN A 218 -25.44 -2.31 11.50
CA ASN A 218 -24.09 -1.84 11.83
C ASN A 218 -22.97 -2.67 11.16
N VAL A 219 -23.07 -2.90 9.85
CA VAL A 219 -22.06 -3.67 9.11
C VAL A 219 -20.85 -2.78 8.80
N LEU A 220 -19.66 -3.23 9.19
CA LEU A 220 -18.41 -2.56 8.91
C LEU A 220 -18.11 -2.57 7.40
N THR A 221 -17.55 -1.48 6.88
CA THR A 221 -17.10 -1.43 5.49
C THR A 221 -15.93 -2.38 5.26
N ARG A 222 -15.87 -2.96 4.06
CA ARG A 222 -14.74 -3.82 3.67
C ARG A 222 -13.43 -3.04 3.66
N GLN A 223 -12.40 -3.59 4.29
CA GLN A 223 -11.05 -3.06 4.22
C GLN A 223 -10.48 -3.21 2.81
N LYS A 224 -10.03 -2.10 2.22
CA LYS A 224 -9.42 -2.07 0.89
C LYS A 224 -7.92 -2.01 1.08
N GLY A 225 -7.15 -2.85 0.37
CA GLY A 225 -5.67 -2.98 0.42
C GLY A 225 -4.88 -1.73 -0.02
N THR A 226 -5.23 -0.59 0.56
CA THR A 226 -4.76 0.76 0.27
C THR A 226 -3.74 1.24 1.31
N GLY A 227 -3.45 0.41 2.32
CA GLY A 227 -2.65 0.74 3.50
C GLY A 227 -3.34 1.66 4.50
N ARG A 228 -4.58 2.10 4.20
CA ARG A 228 -5.38 2.97 5.07
C ARG A 228 -6.45 2.17 5.78
N MET A 229 -6.64 2.46 7.06
CA MET A 229 -7.59 1.75 7.88
C MET A 229 -9.02 2.15 7.49
N LEU A 230 -9.83 1.19 7.04
CA LEU A 230 -11.25 1.32 6.69
C LEU A 230 -11.57 2.47 5.74
N GLY A 231 -10.63 2.79 4.83
CA GLY A 231 -10.75 3.92 3.90
C GLY A 231 -10.69 5.31 4.57
N THR A 232 -10.30 5.38 5.84
CA THR A 232 -10.08 6.64 6.56
C THR A 232 -8.81 7.34 6.11
N ALA A 233 -8.51 8.50 6.71
CA ALA A 233 -7.25 9.20 6.46
C ALA A 233 -6.03 8.52 7.11
N ILE A 234 -6.26 7.61 8.06
CA ILE A 234 -5.25 7.02 8.94
C ILE A 234 -4.62 5.80 8.28
N TRP A 235 -3.29 5.75 8.29
CA TRP A 235 -2.58 4.58 7.78
C TRP A 235 -2.58 3.45 8.82
N CYS A 236 -2.69 2.21 8.35
CA CYS A 236 -2.51 1.01 9.18
C CYS A 236 -1.18 1.07 9.95
N SER A 237 -0.14 1.59 9.30
CA SER A 237 1.19 1.81 9.86
C SER A 237 1.28 2.79 11.03
N GLU A 238 0.26 3.61 11.26
CA GLU A 238 0.23 4.62 12.33
C GLU A 238 -0.62 4.17 13.52
N ILE A 239 -1.32 3.04 13.40
CA ILE A 239 -2.19 2.52 14.45
C ILE A 239 -1.35 1.84 15.53
N LEU A 240 -1.57 2.25 16.77
CA LEU A 240 -0.96 1.69 17.97
C LEU A 240 -1.93 0.74 18.69
N THR A 241 -3.20 1.11 18.77
CA THR A 241 -4.26 0.28 19.36
C THR A 241 -5.55 0.39 18.55
N VAL A 242 -6.38 -0.65 18.60
CA VAL A 242 -7.76 -0.62 18.08
C VAL A 242 -8.73 -0.97 19.19
N SER A 243 -9.84 -0.24 19.30
CA SER A 243 -10.92 -0.54 20.25
C SER A 243 -12.29 -0.54 19.58
N PHE A 244 -13.08 -1.60 19.78
CA PHE A 244 -14.47 -1.67 19.38
C PHE A 244 -15.38 -1.26 20.54
N LEU A 245 -16.40 -0.45 20.25
CA LEU A 245 -17.38 0.03 21.23
C LEU A 245 -18.81 -0.27 20.75
N ASP A 246 -19.73 -0.52 21.67
CA ASP A 246 -21.15 -0.75 21.40
C ASP A 246 -22.01 0.52 21.49
N THR A 247 -21.39 1.67 21.68
CA THR A 247 -22.09 2.96 21.79
C THR A 247 -21.34 4.07 21.08
N LEU A 248 -22.10 5.04 20.55
CA LEU A 248 -21.59 6.26 19.93
C LEU A 248 -21.54 7.45 20.91
N ALA A 249 -21.83 7.23 22.19
CA ALA A 249 -21.89 8.29 23.20
C ALA A 249 -20.56 9.06 23.37
N GLU A 250 -19.43 8.38 23.21
CA GLU A 250 -18.08 8.95 23.40
C GLU A 250 -17.46 9.50 22.11
N LYS A 251 -18.22 9.55 21.00
CA LYS A 251 -17.64 9.97 19.72
C LYS A 251 -17.24 11.46 19.75
N PRO A 252 -16.03 11.80 19.25
CA PRO A 252 -15.59 13.19 19.14
C PRO A 252 -16.34 13.92 18.00
N GLN A 253 -16.03 15.21 17.83
CA GLN A 253 -16.55 16.00 16.70
C GLN A 253 -16.00 15.55 15.34
N ARG A 254 -14.80 14.96 15.31
CA ARG A 254 -14.15 14.47 14.08
C ARG A 254 -14.18 12.95 14.05
N TYR A 255 -14.92 12.40 13.10
CA TYR A 255 -15.08 10.96 12.90
C TYR A 255 -15.24 10.64 11.42
N TRP A 256 -15.11 9.36 11.08
CA TRP A 256 -15.38 8.80 9.76
C TRP A 256 -16.59 7.89 9.83
N ASP A 257 -17.42 7.91 8.80
CA ASP A 257 -18.41 6.86 8.58
C ASP A 257 -17.75 5.65 7.92
N VAL A 258 -17.56 4.60 8.72
CA VAL A 258 -16.98 3.32 8.31
C VAL A 258 -18.04 2.23 8.19
N SER A 259 -19.32 2.58 8.17
CA SER A 259 -20.38 1.64 7.80
C SER A 259 -20.24 1.26 6.32
N ASP A 260 -20.66 0.04 5.99
CA ASP A 260 -20.70 -0.47 4.63
C ASP A 260 -21.66 0.37 3.76
N ARG A 261 -22.78 0.81 4.34
CA ARG A 261 -23.84 1.56 3.66
C ARG A 261 -23.62 3.06 3.61
N LYS A 262 -22.62 3.59 4.32
CA LYS A 262 -22.41 5.02 4.50
C LYS A 262 -23.66 5.72 5.07
N ASP A 263 -24.27 5.09 6.07
CA ASP A 263 -25.50 5.55 6.74
C ASP A 263 -25.27 6.00 8.19
N GLY A 264 -24.00 6.14 8.61
CA GLY A 264 -23.61 6.55 9.96
C GLY A 264 -23.82 5.49 11.04
N SER A 265 -24.19 4.25 10.69
CA SER A 265 -24.43 3.17 11.65
C SER A 265 -23.16 2.62 12.32
N VAL A 266 -22.00 2.81 11.68
CA VAL A 266 -20.70 2.48 12.23
C VAL A 266 -19.75 3.64 11.99
N LEU A 267 -19.21 4.19 13.07
CA LEU A 267 -18.30 5.32 13.04
C LEU A 267 -16.92 4.89 13.52
N ALA A 268 -15.89 5.57 13.03
CA ALA A 268 -14.54 5.44 13.54
C ALA A 268 -13.93 6.79 13.85
N TRP A 269 -13.00 6.84 14.79
CA TRP A 269 -12.23 8.02 15.11
C TRP A 269 -10.88 7.64 15.70
N VAL A 270 -10.03 8.63 15.93
CA VAL A 270 -8.72 8.42 16.55
C VAL A 270 -8.50 9.34 17.74
N GLN A 271 -7.69 8.86 18.68
CA GLN A 271 -7.00 9.70 19.65
C GLN A 271 -5.49 9.68 19.35
N GLU A 272 -4.89 10.85 19.23
CA GLU A 272 -3.45 10.98 19.00
C GLU A 272 -2.67 10.59 20.26
N ARG A 273 -1.57 9.86 20.04
CA ARG A 273 -0.60 9.45 21.06
C ARG A 273 0.80 9.75 20.54
N GLU A 274 1.77 9.74 21.44
CA GLU A 274 3.17 9.87 21.04
C GLU A 274 3.53 8.75 20.05
N GLY A 275 3.80 9.16 18.80
CA GLY A 275 4.21 8.26 17.74
C GLY A 275 3.09 7.51 17.00
N GLY A 276 1.80 7.80 17.20
CA GLY A 276 0.73 7.17 16.43
C GLY A 276 -0.68 7.43 16.96
N TYR A 277 -1.62 6.53 16.66
CA TYR A 277 -3.03 6.70 17.01
C TYR A 277 -3.62 5.50 17.75
N ASP A 278 -4.45 5.79 18.75
CA ASP A 278 -5.47 4.85 19.23
C ASP A 278 -6.68 5.00 18.30
N PHE A 279 -7.12 3.90 17.68
CA PHE A 279 -8.19 3.88 16.68
C PHE A 279 -9.45 3.23 17.26
N TYR A 280 -10.58 3.90 17.16
CA TYR A 280 -11.85 3.45 17.72
C TYR A 280 -12.85 3.15 16.60
N ILE A 281 -13.62 2.07 16.75
CA ILE A 281 -14.69 1.67 15.84
C ILE A 281 -15.94 1.42 16.69
N ALA A 282 -17.06 2.04 16.37
CA ALA A 282 -18.25 1.94 17.20
C ALA A 282 -19.54 1.94 16.42
N GLY A 283 -20.54 1.24 16.95
CA GLY A 283 -21.92 1.23 16.46
C GLY A 283 -22.87 0.88 17.59
N GLU A 284 -24.06 1.46 17.61
CA GLU A 284 -25.05 1.26 18.69
C GLU A 284 -25.49 -0.21 18.77
N GLY A 285 -25.20 -0.88 19.89
CA GLY A 285 -25.43 -2.31 20.08
C GLY A 285 -24.36 -3.21 19.46
N GLY A 286 -23.21 -2.64 19.09
CA GLY A 286 -22.05 -3.36 18.53
C GLY A 286 -21.90 -3.20 17.01
N VAL A 287 -20.85 -3.83 16.49
CA VAL A 287 -20.42 -3.76 15.10
C VAL A 287 -20.44 -5.17 14.51
N VAL A 288 -21.00 -5.30 13.32
CA VAL A 288 -21.03 -6.57 12.57
C VAL A 288 -19.88 -6.56 11.56
N GLY A 289 -19.05 -7.59 11.56
CA GLY A 289 -17.99 -7.79 10.60
C GLY A 289 -18.51 -7.89 9.16
N ASN A 290 -17.77 -7.34 8.22
CA ASN A 290 -18.12 -7.48 6.80
C ASN A 290 -17.97 -8.96 6.39
N PRO A 291 -18.87 -9.53 5.56
CA PRO A 291 -18.71 -10.90 5.05
C PRO A 291 -17.33 -11.18 4.45
N ASP A 292 -16.74 -10.17 3.80
CA ASP A 292 -15.34 -10.14 3.43
C ASP A 292 -14.58 -9.23 4.41
N SER A 293 -14.02 -9.84 5.46
CA SER A 293 -13.14 -9.18 6.43
C SER A 293 -11.66 -9.42 6.09
N SER A 294 -11.36 -9.74 4.83
CA SER A 294 -9.97 -9.96 4.41
C SER A 294 -9.15 -8.69 4.62
N GLY A 295 -7.98 -8.87 5.23
CA GLY A 295 -7.03 -7.80 5.49
C GLY A 295 -7.50 -6.72 6.44
N LEU A 296 -8.53 -6.93 7.29
CA LEU A 296 -9.12 -5.88 8.14
C LEU A 296 -8.07 -5.04 8.90
N PHE A 297 -7.08 -5.69 9.50
CA PHE A 297 -5.96 -5.07 10.21
C PHE A 297 -4.61 -5.32 9.52
N LYS A 298 -4.63 -5.69 8.24
CA LYS A 298 -3.42 -5.98 7.49
C LYS A 298 -2.45 -4.79 7.48
N ASP A 299 -1.17 -5.09 7.63
CA ASP A 299 -0.04 -4.16 7.65
C ASP A 299 -0.11 -3.12 8.79
N CYS A 300 -0.90 -3.38 9.83
CA CYS A 300 -0.87 -2.61 11.08
C CYS A 300 0.38 -2.96 11.91
N TYR A 301 1.57 -2.77 11.34
CA TYR A 301 2.82 -3.29 11.89
C TYR A 301 3.22 -2.68 13.24
N ARG A 302 2.67 -1.53 13.62
CA ARG A 302 2.91 -0.87 14.93
C ARG A 302 1.83 -1.13 15.96
N MET A 303 0.76 -1.83 15.58
CA MET A 303 -0.36 -2.12 16.46
C MET A 303 0.08 -3.11 17.53
N ARG A 304 -0.15 -2.75 18.79
CA ARG A 304 0.26 -3.52 19.97
C ARG A 304 -0.88 -4.30 20.60
N SER A 305 -2.11 -3.82 20.45
CA SER A 305 -3.31 -4.47 20.97
C SER A 305 -4.56 -4.14 20.14
N VAL A 306 -5.51 -5.06 20.16
CA VAL A 306 -6.88 -4.87 19.67
C VAL A 306 -7.83 -5.32 20.76
N ASN A 307 -8.77 -4.47 21.11
CA ASN A 307 -9.84 -4.78 22.06
C ASN A 307 -11.19 -4.84 21.33
N PHE A 308 -11.80 -6.02 21.25
CA PHE A 308 -13.12 -6.19 20.63
C PHE A 308 -14.28 -5.87 21.58
N GLY A 309 -14.05 -5.81 22.89
CA GLY A 309 -15.05 -5.47 23.91
C GLY A 309 -16.26 -6.42 24.01
N GLY A 310 -16.26 -7.55 23.28
CA GLY A 310 -17.46 -8.36 23.06
C GLY A 310 -18.48 -7.73 22.11
N CYS A 311 -18.10 -6.66 21.41
CA CYS A 311 -18.97 -5.81 20.58
C CYS A 311 -18.71 -5.98 19.08
N PHE A 312 -17.92 -6.98 18.66
CA PHE A 312 -17.63 -7.27 17.27
C PHE A 312 -18.18 -8.65 16.87
N ASP A 313 -19.33 -8.66 16.20
CA ASP A 313 -20.02 -9.86 15.74
C ASP A 313 -19.44 -10.35 14.41
N THR A 314 -18.87 -11.55 14.41
CA THR A 314 -18.24 -12.18 13.24
C THR A 314 -19.05 -13.33 12.63
N SER A 315 -20.27 -13.59 13.13
CA SER A 315 -21.11 -14.73 12.72
C SER A 315 -21.50 -14.75 11.23
N GLN A 316 -21.35 -13.61 10.53
CA GLN A 316 -21.63 -13.46 9.10
C GLN A 316 -20.36 -13.37 8.23
N VAL A 317 -19.18 -13.42 8.85
CA VAL A 317 -17.90 -13.34 8.13
C VAL A 317 -17.60 -14.67 7.45
N THR A 318 -17.29 -14.63 6.15
CA THR A 318 -16.97 -15.83 5.36
C THR A 318 -15.50 -15.86 4.90
N ASP A 319 -14.84 -14.70 4.84
CA ASP A 319 -13.42 -14.57 4.49
C ASP A 319 -12.66 -13.75 5.56
N MET A 320 -11.65 -14.37 6.17
CA MET A 320 -10.71 -13.76 7.14
C MET A 320 -9.27 -13.79 6.63
N CYS A 321 -9.05 -13.91 5.32
CA CYS A 321 -7.74 -13.94 4.69
C CYS A 321 -6.92 -12.72 5.09
N GLY A 322 -5.75 -12.97 5.69
CA GLY A 322 -4.81 -11.93 6.09
C GLY A 322 -5.35 -10.91 7.08
N MET A 323 -6.40 -11.22 7.85
CA MET A 323 -7.06 -10.26 8.74
C MET A 323 -6.08 -9.53 9.68
N PHE A 324 -5.04 -10.21 10.16
CA PHE A 324 -3.95 -9.65 10.98
C PHE A 324 -2.58 -9.82 10.32
N ASP A 325 -2.52 -9.97 8.99
CA ASP A 325 -1.25 -10.14 8.26
C ASP A 325 -0.31 -8.94 8.50
N CYS A 326 0.94 -9.23 8.82
CA CYS A 326 2.00 -8.28 9.15
C CYS A 326 1.72 -7.36 10.36
N CYS A 327 0.92 -7.78 11.33
CA CYS A 327 0.79 -7.09 12.64
C CYS A 327 2.00 -7.38 13.55
N SER A 328 3.19 -6.94 13.14
CA SER A 328 4.47 -7.41 13.72
C SER A 328 4.71 -7.00 15.18
N CYS A 329 4.12 -5.89 15.65
CA CYS A 329 4.18 -5.46 17.06
C CYS A 329 3.05 -5.99 17.95
N LEU A 330 2.14 -6.81 17.44
CA LEU A 330 1.03 -7.37 18.22
C LEU A 330 1.57 -8.47 19.15
N GLU A 331 1.52 -8.23 20.46
CA GLU A 331 2.08 -9.14 21.48
C GLU A 331 1.06 -10.13 22.02
N GLU A 332 -0.18 -9.67 22.18
CA GLU A 332 -1.33 -10.42 22.68
C GLU A 332 -2.54 -10.13 21.79
N LEU A 333 -3.36 -11.15 21.58
CA LEU A 333 -4.57 -11.05 20.79
C LEU A 333 -5.64 -11.96 21.39
N ASP A 334 -6.72 -11.35 21.84
CA ASP A 334 -7.93 -12.06 22.26
C ASP A 334 -8.93 -12.12 21.11
N VAL A 335 -9.23 -13.33 20.65
CA VAL A 335 -10.23 -13.64 19.61
C VAL A 335 -11.27 -14.64 20.11
N SER A 336 -11.43 -14.79 21.42
CA SER A 336 -12.35 -15.77 22.00
C SER A 336 -13.82 -15.50 21.61
N SER A 337 -14.15 -14.26 21.27
CA SER A 337 -15.49 -13.84 20.84
C SER A 337 -15.78 -14.08 19.35
N PHE A 338 -14.82 -14.60 18.58
CA PHE A 338 -15.03 -14.81 17.15
C PHE A 338 -15.90 -16.03 16.90
N ASP A 339 -16.96 -15.87 16.11
CA ASP A 339 -17.74 -16.95 15.53
C ASP A 339 -17.22 -17.21 14.12
N THR A 340 -16.54 -18.34 13.94
CA THR A 340 -15.91 -18.71 12.67
C THR A 340 -16.67 -19.80 11.91
N ALA A 341 -17.86 -20.19 12.34
CA ALA A 341 -18.60 -21.32 11.75
C ALA A 341 -18.92 -21.12 10.25
N ALA A 342 -19.07 -19.86 9.82
CA ALA A 342 -19.30 -19.49 8.42
C ALA A 342 -18.01 -19.24 7.60
N VAL A 343 -16.84 -19.22 8.24
CA VAL A 343 -15.56 -18.87 7.59
C VAL A 343 -15.06 -20.02 6.72
N THR A 344 -14.70 -19.70 5.49
CA THR A 344 -14.19 -20.69 4.50
C THR A 344 -12.71 -20.48 4.15
N ASN A 345 -12.18 -19.28 4.41
CA ASN A 345 -10.84 -18.85 4.04
C ASN A 345 -10.10 -18.18 5.22
N MET A 346 -8.95 -18.75 5.62
CA MET A 346 -8.07 -18.23 6.67
C MET A 346 -6.60 -18.11 6.22
N ILE A 347 -6.35 -17.95 4.91
CA ILE A 347 -4.99 -17.80 4.37
C ILE A 347 -4.30 -16.63 5.07
N SER A 348 -3.06 -16.84 5.54
CA SER A 348 -2.22 -15.79 6.13
C SER A 348 -2.86 -14.99 7.28
N MET A 349 -3.92 -15.49 7.94
CA MET A 349 -4.71 -14.70 8.90
C MET A 349 -3.87 -14.04 9.99
N PHE A 350 -2.82 -14.72 10.47
CA PHE A 350 -1.87 -14.24 11.48
C PHE A 350 -0.42 -14.20 10.95
N SER A 351 -0.23 -14.23 9.63
CA SER A 351 1.10 -14.22 9.01
C SER A 351 1.87 -12.98 9.42
N GLY A 352 3.16 -13.11 9.76
CA GLY A 352 4.02 -11.98 10.11
C GLY A 352 3.71 -11.31 11.46
N CYS A 353 2.88 -11.92 12.32
CA CYS A 353 2.72 -11.50 13.72
C CYS A 353 3.96 -11.87 14.55
N VAL A 354 5.08 -11.21 14.28
CA VAL A 354 6.41 -11.55 14.81
C VAL A 354 6.46 -11.55 16.34
N SER A 355 5.74 -10.61 16.98
CA SER A 355 5.78 -10.42 18.44
C SER A 355 4.80 -11.30 19.21
N LEU A 356 3.83 -11.93 18.55
CA LEU A 356 2.79 -12.73 19.19
C LEU A 356 3.41 -13.97 19.86
N THR A 357 3.20 -14.12 21.17
CA THR A 357 3.87 -15.18 21.95
C THR A 357 2.99 -16.40 22.23
N SER A 358 1.69 -16.17 22.39
CA SER A 358 0.67 -17.21 22.55
C SER A 358 -0.62 -16.81 21.84
N LEU A 359 -1.37 -17.80 21.37
CA LEU A 359 -2.68 -17.59 20.78
C LEU A 359 -3.63 -18.73 21.15
N ASP A 360 -4.83 -18.38 21.61
CA ASP A 360 -5.91 -19.32 21.92
C ASP A 360 -6.97 -19.20 20.83
N LEU A 361 -7.16 -20.29 20.08
CA LEU A 361 -8.15 -20.44 19.02
C LEU A 361 -9.11 -21.60 19.33
N SER A 362 -9.26 -21.97 20.61
CA SER A 362 -10.14 -23.06 21.02
C SER A 362 -11.62 -22.81 20.67
N SER A 363 -12.03 -21.54 20.52
CA SER A 363 -13.38 -21.14 20.09
C SER A 363 -13.62 -21.24 18.59
N PHE A 364 -12.57 -21.42 17.77
CA PHE A 364 -12.72 -21.43 16.31
C PHE A 364 -13.33 -22.74 15.85
N ASP A 365 -14.53 -22.67 15.26
CA ASP A 365 -15.07 -23.74 14.41
C ASP A 365 -14.50 -23.58 13.01
N THR A 366 -13.60 -24.49 12.62
CA THR A 366 -13.00 -24.49 11.27
C THR A 366 -13.59 -25.56 10.35
N ALA A 367 -14.77 -26.13 10.67
CA ALA A 367 -15.35 -27.23 9.91
C ALA A 367 -15.67 -26.86 8.45
N ALA A 368 -15.93 -25.57 8.16
CA ALA A 368 -16.17 -25.05 6.82
C ALA A 368 -14.90 -24.53 6.10
N VAL A 369 -13.76 -24.44 6.80
CA VAL A 369 -12.52 -23.88 6.26
C VAL A 369 -11.90 -24.83 5.25
N THR A 370 -11.57 -24.30 4.06
CA THR A 370 -10.95 -25.08 2.98
C THR A 370 -9.46 -24.81 2.79
N THR A 371 -8.95 -23.70 3.34
CA THR A 371 -7.55 -23.28 3.18
C THR A 371 -7.02 -22.52 4.39
N MET A 372 -5.83 -22.92 4.85
CA MET A 372 -5.07 -22.33 5.96
C MET A 372 -3.59 -22.09 5.57
N THR A 373 -3.33 -21.92 4.27
CA THR A 373 -1.99 -21.63 3.74
C THR A 373 -1.38 -20.43 4.46
N ASN A 374 -0.14 -20.58 4.92
CA ASN A 374 0.64 -19.55 5.61
C ASN A 374 -0.04 -18.91 6.85
N MET A 375 -1.07 -19.52 7.44
CA MET A 375 -1.88 -18.89 8.49
C MET A 375 -1.07 -18.29 9.66
N PHE A 376 0.01 -18.94 10.08
CA PHE A 376 0.94 -18.48 11.12
C PHE A 376 2.36 -18.24 10.59
N SER A 377 2.55 -18.16 9.28
CA SER A 377 3.88 -18.00 8.67
C SER A 377 4.58 -16.75 9.22
N GLY A 378 5.81 -16.88 9.71
CA GLY A 378 6.59 -15.76 10.22
C GLY A 378 6.24 -15.32 11.64
N CYS A 379 5.38 -16.05 12.37
CA CYS A 379 5.17 -15.83 13.80
C CYS A 379 6.39 -16.33 14.61
N LEU A 380 7.48 -15.56 14.59
CA LEU A 380 8.79 -16.01 15.08
C LEU A 380 8.80 -16.29 16.60
N ARG A 381 8.01 -15.55 17.38
CA ARG A 381 7.95 -15.67 18.85
C ARG A 381 6.80 -16.56 19.35
N LEU A 382 5.93 -17.04 18.47
CA LEU A 382 4.79 -17.87 18.85
C LEU A 382 5.30 -19.18 19.43
N SER A 383 5.00 -19.40 20.70
CA SER A 383 5.51 -20.50 21.50
C SER A 383 4.41 -21.36 22.11
N ARG A 384 3.15 -20.91 22.08
CA ARG A 384 1.97 -21.66 22.53
C ARG A 384 0.80 -21.39 21.59
N LEU A 385 0.15 -22.45 21.12
CA LEU A 385 -1.03 -22.38 20.28
C LEU A 385 -2.08 -23.38 20.77
N ASP A 386 -3.24 -22.87 21.15
CA ASP A 386 -4.40 -23.72 21.43
C ASP A 386 -5.29 -23.76 20.19
N ALA A 387 -5.31 -24.88 19.46
CA ALA A 387 -6.13 -25.07 18.27
C ALA A 387 -7.10 -26.25 18.44
N GLU A 388 -7.56 -26.50 19.68
CA GLU A 388 -8.46 -27.61 20.01
C GLU A 388 -9.78 -27.61 19.21
N GLY A 389 -10.30 -26.43 18.88
CA GLY A 389 -11.51 -26.26 18.05
C GLY A 389 -11.33 -26.60 16.57
N PHE A 390 -10.08 -26.77 16.08
CA PHE A 390 -9.83 -26.94 14.65
C PHE A 390 -10.31 -28.30 14.13
N SER A 391 -11.11 -28.25 13.07
CA SER A 391 -11.45 -29.38 12.22
C SER A 391 -10.63 -29.34 10.93
N MET A 392 -9.82 -30.38 10.71
CA MET A 392 -8.99 -30.53 9.49
C MET A 392 -9.71 -31.26 8.34
N LYS A 393 -11.00 -31.57 8.48
CA LYS A 393 -11.72 -32.47 7.56
C LYS A 393 -11.90 -31.91 6.13
N GLN A 394 -12.08 -30.60 6.00
CA GLN A 394 -12.32 -29.94 4.70
C GLN A 394 -11.10 -29.16 4.19
N VAL A 395 -10.03 -29.06 4.99
CA VAL A 395 -8.84 -28.27 4.67
C VAL A 395 -8.06 -28.97 3.56
N LYS A 396 -7.88 -28.28 2.44
CA LYS A 396 -7.16 -28.79 1.26
C LYS A 396 -5.71 -28.31 1.22
N TYR A 397 -5.44 -27.12 1.76
CA TYR A 397 -4.14 -26.46 1.66
C TYR A 397 -3.69 -25.91 3.01
N THR A 398 -2.55 -26.39 3.48
CA THR A 398 -1.85 -25.97 4.71
C THR A 398 -0.39 -25.63 4.45
N SER A 399 -0.02 -25.39 3.19
CA SER A 399 1.37 -25.11 2.81
C SER A 399 1.90 -23.90 3.58
N GLY A 400 3.10 -24.05 4.15
CA GLY A 400 3.75 -22.99 4.91
C GLY A 400 3.00 -22.51 6.17
N MET A 401 1.96 -23.21 6.63
CA MET A 401 1.11 -22.78 7.76
C MET A 401 1.90 -22.35 9.00
N PHE A 402 3.03 -23.00 9.27
CA PHE A 402 3.96 -22.71 10.38
C PHE A 402 5.39 -22.35 9.92
N ALA A 403 5.55 -21.90 8.67
CA ALA A 403 6.87 -21.54 8.15
C ALA A 403 7.48 -20.40 9.00
N GLY A 404 8.69 -20.60 9.54
CA GLY A 404 9.35 -19.61 10.40
C GLY A 404 8.85 -19.54 11.85
N CYS A 405 7.89 -20.38 12.27
CA CYS A 405 7.49 -20.49 13.68
C CYS A 405 8.53 -21.28 14.50
N ASN A 406 9.72 -20.69 14.67
CA ASN A 406 10.87 -21.40 15.22
C ASN A 406 10.72 -21.77 16.70
N ASN A 407 9.87 -21.04 17.44
CA ASN A 407 9.62 -21.28 18.86
C ASN A 407 8.43 -22.23 19.14
N LEU A 408 7.70 -22.64 18.09
CA LEU A 408 6.53 -23.51 18.26
C LEU A 408 6.96 -24.98 18.19
N THR A 409 6.87 -25.67 19.33
CA THR A 409 7.16 -27.11 19.43
C THR A 409 5.87 -27.93 19.41
N GLY A 410 5.95 -29.23 19.07
CA GLY A 410 4.77 -30.10 18.98
C GLY A 410 3.96 -30.18 20.28
N ALA A 411 4.61 -30.19 21.45
CA ALA A 411 3.93 -30.21 22.75
C ALA A 411 3.23 -28.88 23.09
N ALA A 412 3.60 -27.80 22.41
CA ALA A 412 3.03 -26.48 22.60
C ALA A 412 1.84 -26.17 21.69
N VAL A 413 1.47 -27.13 20.83
CA VAL A 413 0.29 -27.05 19.95
C VAL A 413 -0.74 -28.07 20.43
N LYS A 414 -1.94 -27.60 20.77
CA LYS A 414 -3.08 -28.47 21.08
C LYS A 414 -4.03 -28.58 19.89
N GLY A 415 -4.80 -29.66 19.83
CA GLY A 415 -5.83 -29.89 18.81
C GLY A 415 -5.33 -30.44 17.47
N ILE A 416 -4.15 -30.02 17.00
CA ILE A 416 -3.61 -30.41 15.69
C ILE A 416 -2.19 -30.99 15.78
N SER A 417 -1.83 -31.86 14.83
CA SER A 417 -0.52 -32.51 14.79
C SER A 417 0.41 -31.83 13.79
N LEU A 418 1.47 -31.16 14.27
CA LEU A 418 2.46 -30.49 13.42
C LEU A 418 3.13 -31.43 12.39
N ASP A 419 3.36 -32.70 12.76
CA ASP A 419 3.97 -33.68 11.87
C ASP A 419 3.07 -34.03 10.68
N LYS A 420 1.75 -34.08 10.90
CA LYS A 420 0.78 -34.27 9.81
C LYS A 420 0.73 -33.05 8.90
N ILE A 421 0.83 -31.85 9.45
CA ILE A 421 0.83 -30.60 8.67
C ILE A 421 2.06 -30.51 7.77
N LYS A 422 3.25 -30.83 8.29
CA LYS A 422 4.49 -30.81 7.50
C LYS A 422 4.51 -31.85 6.37
N LYS A 423 3.80 -32.96 6.53
CA LYS A 423 3.71 -34.03 5.53
C LYS A 423 2.53 -33.86 4.56
N GLY A 424 1.67 -32.86 4.78
CA GLY A 424 0.35 -32.76 4.15
C GLY A 424 -0.65 -33.66 4.86
N TYR A 425 -1.80 -33.09 5.23
CA TYR A 425 -2.90 -33.83 5.88
C TYR A 425 -3.63 -34.74 4.90
#